data_AF-A0A8H7J0F8-F1
#
_entry.id   AF-A0A8H7J0F8-F1
#
_cell.length_a   1.000
_cell.length_b   1.000
_cell.length_c   1.000
_cell.angle_alpha   90.00
_cell.angle_beta   90.00
_cell.angle_gamma   90.00
#
_symmetry.space_group_name_H-M   'P 1'
#
loop_
_entity.id
_entity.type
_entity.pdbx_description
1 polymer ?
#
loop_
_entity_poly.entity_id
_entity_poly.type
_entity_poly.pdbx_seq_one_letter_code
_entity_poly.pdbx_strand_id
1 'polypeptide(L)'
;MSELPSHTSPGLPPLHTPQPQSPSRSGFDFHTPEKALGEDTTHNPGPRALQHRGSDPPPSIISPAFTPPATPGLSTPSQPRRPPRSIPVDTSLSTNSPRPELLEKLPVVECEVRARIPTTTGHEMWLHVYRNNVDTKEHLAIVFGSQIRSRSLDAERPGETELDRMTRGAYVGRLFPGRTSSRIEAIKRSEGIPSKRRPEPSTADLDNGLISPSSASSENGDMQTPTSDLPLVRIHSECYTGETVWSARCDCGEQLDEGARLMADPTFSPSGGAIIYLRQEGRGIGLGEKLKAYNLQDLGNDTYEANVMLRHPADARSYGLATAMLMDLGLDGERGIRLLTNNPDKVRAVEGPAREVVVRERVAMVPLAWKTGGKQGINSEEVEKYLSTKIEKFKHMLDQK
;
A
#
# COMPACT_ATOMS: atom_id res chain seq x y z
N MET A 1 6.51 -48.43 -27.15
CA MET A 1 7.29 -49.08 -26.07
C MET A 1 8.77 -48.83 -26.33
N SER A 2 9.59 -48.88 -25.28
CA SER A 2 11.02 -48.51 -25.13
C SER A 2 11.28 -46.99 -25.15
N GLU A 3 11.09 -46.29 -24.01
CA GLU A 3 11.99 -46.17 -22.84
C GLU A 3 13.20 -45.25 -23.10
N LEU A 4 13.13 -44.03 -22.56
CA LEU A 4 14.31 -43.23 -22.23
C LEU A 4 14.21 -42.83 -20.75
N PRO A 5 15.25 -43.10 -19.94
CA PRO A 5 15.25 -42.82 -18.52
C PRO A 5 15.60 -41.36 -18.20
N SER A 6 15.20 -41.04 -16.98
CA SER A 6 15.36 -39.83 -16.21
C SER A 6 16.79 -39.54 -15.73
N HIS A 7 17.06 -38.24 -15.47
CA HIS A 7 18.12 -37.69 -14.61
C HIS A 7 19.57 -37.74 -15.11
N THR A 8 20.10 -36.61 -15.61
CA THR A 8 21.51 -36.22 -15.40
C THR A 8 21.65 -34.70 -15.55
N SER A 9 21.86 -33.98 -14.44
CA SER A 9 22.39 -32.61 -14.45
C SER A 9 23.91 -32.66 -14.60
N PRO A 10 24.56 -31.82 -15.43
CA PRO A 10 26.01 -31.73 -15.45
C PRO A 10 26.53 -31.07 -14.17
N GLY A 11 27.34 -31.81 -13.40
CA GLY A 11 28.04 -31.29 -12.22
C GLY A 11 29.16 -30.33 -12.61
N LEU A 12 29.19 -29.16 -11.98
CA LEU A 12 30.32 -28.23 -12.02
C LEU A 12 31.27 -28.53 -10.85
N PRO A 13 32.59 -28.61 -11.07
CA PRO A 13 33.58 -28.76 -10.00
C PRO A 13 33.83 -27.44 -9.25
N PRO A 14 34.25 -27.47 -7.97
CA PRO A 14 34.53 -26.26 -7.20
C PRO A 14 35.92 -25.70 -7.58
N LEU A 15 36.00 -24.38 -7.85
CA LEU A 15 37.26 -23.68 -8.05
C LEU A 15 37.49 -22.63 -6.95
N HIS A 16 38.75 -22.61 -6.49
CA HIS A 16 39.34 -21.95 -5.33
C HIS A 16 38.99 -20.47 -5.09
N THR A 17 38.92 -20.12 -3.81
CA THR A 17 38.94 -18.76 -3.25
C THR A 17 40.37 -18.19 -3.19
N PRO A 18 40.63 -16.96 -3.68
CA PRO A 18 41.87 -16.23 -3.41
C PRO A 18 41.78 -15.36 -2.16
N GLN A 19 42.85 -15.39 -1.37
CA GLN A 19 43.12 -14.62 -0.15
C GLN A 19 43.56 -13.18 -0.51
N PRO A 20 43.19 -12.12 0.24
CA PRO A 20 43.55 -10.75 -0.14
C PRO A 20 44.99 -10.39 0.30
N GLN A 21 45.80 -9.93 -0.65
CA GLN A 21 47.05 -9.20 -0.43
C GLN A 21 46.85 -7.69 -0.65
N SER A 22 47.49 -6.89 0.20
CA SER A 22 47.49 -5.43 0.26
C SER A 22 48.09 -4.74 -0.97
N PRO A 23 47.56 -3.60 -1.45
CA PRO A 23 48.24 -2.82 -2.48
C PRO A 23 49.01 -1.62 -1.90
N SER A 24 50.31 -1.61 -2.19
CA SER A 24 51.23 -0.47 -2.15
C SER A 24 50.93 0.54 -3.27
N ARG A 25 51.17 1.82 -2.97
CA ARG A 25 51.04 2.99 -3.86
C ARG A 25 52.12 3.04 -4.97
N SER A 26 51.68 3.34 -6.19
CA SER A 26 52.31 4.17 -7.23
C SER A 26 51.24 4.39 -8.31
N GLY A 27 51.02 5.51 -8.99
CA GLY A 27 51.67 6.80 -9.20
C GLY A 27 51.20 7.29 -10.60
N PHE A 28 51.14 8.61 -10.80
CA PHE A 28 50.93 9.38 -12.06
C PHE A 28 49.54 9.97 -12.36
N ASP A 29 49.31 11.16 -11.81
CA ASP A 29 49.21 12.50 -12.44
C ASP A 29 48.42 12.73 -13.73
N PHE A 30 47.53 13.74 -13.70
CA PHE A 30 47.44 14.79 -14.75
C PHE A 30 46.85 16.11 -14.18
N HIS A 31 47.72 17.13 -14.11
CA HIS A 31 47.55 18.60 -14.27
C HIS A 31 46.35 19.41 -13.73
N THR A 32 46.70 20.43 -12.93
CA THR A 32 45.98 21.73 -12.79
C THR A 32 47.02 22.87 -12.74
N PRO A 33 46.79 24.04 -13.34
CA PRO A 33 47.81 25.11 -13.41
C PRO A 33 47.75 26.09 -12.22
N GLU A 34 48.95 26.49 -11.77
CA GLU A 34 49.22 27.54 -10.77
C GLU A 34 49.14 28.96 -11.33
N LYS A 35 48.80 29.89 -10.42
CA LYS A 35 49.29 31.28 -10.28
C LYS A 35 48.83 31.75 -8.88
N ALA A 36 49.53 32.49 -8.04
CA ALA A 36 50.91 32.94 -7.90
C ALA A 36 51.01 33.55 -6.46
N LEU A 37 52.24 33.75 -6.01
CA LEU A 37 52.75 34.07 -4.66
C LEU A 37 52.28 35.37 -3.98
N GLY A 38 52.45 35.40 -2.65
CA GLY A 38 52.57 36.60 -1.78
C GLY A 38 52.34 36.22 -0.30
N GLU A 39 53.36 35.85 0.47
CA GLU A 39 54.16 36.69 1.39
C GLU A 39 53.47 37.09 2.72
N ASP A 40 54.05 36.57 3.81
CA ASP A 40 54.52 37.27 5.01
C ASP A 40 53.68 37.44 6.31
N THR A 41 54.32 36.92 7.38
CA THR A 41 54.57 37.44 8.75
C THR A 41 53.47 37.71 9.81
N THR A 42 53.63 36.95 10.92
CA THR A 42 53.63 37.35 12.36
C THR A 42 52.42 38.00 13.04
N HIS A 43 51.87 37.34 14.08
CA HIS A 43 51.98 37.79 15.49
C HIS A 43 51.29 36.82 16.49
N ASN A 44 51.89 36.71 17.67
CA ASN A 44 51.51 35.98 18.90
C ASN A 44 51.35 37.06 20.02
N PRO A 45 51.03 36.77 21.30
CA PRO A 45 50.07 35.88 21.98
C PRO A 45 49.19 36.63 23.05
N GLY A 46 48.27 35.95 23.74
CA GLY A 46 47.75 36.41 25.05
C GLY A 46 46.50 35.67 25.58
N PRO A 47 46.30 35.51 26.90
CA PRO A 47 46.14 34.18 27.51
C PRO A 47 44.82 33.96 28.27
N ARG A 48 44.39 32.69 28.47
CA ARG A 48 44.07 32.13 29.82
C ARG A 48 43.48 30.71 29.82
N ALA A 49 43.97 29.97 30.81
CA ALA A 49 43.27 29.05 31.72
C ALA A 49 42.90 27.63 31.26
N LEU A 50 43.60 26.69 31.91
CA LEU A 50 43.38 25.25 32.01
C LEU A 50 41.99 24.89 32.55
N GLN A 51 41.37 23.85 31.97
CA GLN A 51 40.47 22.94 32.67
C GLN A 51 40.52 21.53 32.04
N HIS A 52 40.25 20.55 32.90
CA HIS A 52 40.67 19.14 32.86
C HIS A 52 40.32 18.32 31.61
N ARG A 53 41.29 17.50 31.17
CA ARG A 53 41.09 16.35 30.26
C ARG A 53 40.55 15.15 31.05
N GLY A 54 39.32 14.74 30.76
CA GLY A 54 38.84 13.36 30.92
C GLY A 54 38.93 12.66 29.56
N SER A 55 39.39 11.42 29.55
CA SER A 55 39.67 10.59 28.38
C SER A 55 38.43 9.88 27.87
N ASP A 56 37.99 10.19 26.64
CA ASP A 56 37.07 9.33 25.88
C ASP A 56 37.87 8.33 25.02
N PRO A 57 37.45 7.05 24.91
CA PRO A 57 38.11 6.06 24.07
C PRO A 57 37.90 6.35 22.56
N PRO A 58 38.80 5.89 21.68
CA PRO A 58 38.80 6.26 20.27
C PRO A 58 37.57 5.72 19.52
N PRO A 59 37.02 6.45 18.54
CA PRO A 59 35.91 5.99 17.74
C PRO A 59 36.33 4.81 16.85
N SER A 60 35.57 3.72 16.94
CA SER A 60 35.73 2.50 16.14
C SER A 60 35.60 2.78 14.64
N ILE A 61 36.54 2.22 13.89
CA ILE A 61 36.60 2.24 12.43
C ILE A 61 35.59 1.20 11.90
N ILE A 62 34.35 1.63 11.69
CA ILE A 62 33.39 0.91 10.85
C ILE A 62 32.86 1.94 9.84
N SER A 63 32.90 1.56 8.56
CA SER A 63 32.57 2.34 7.37
C SER A 63 31.35 3.26 7.52
N PRO A 64 31.34 4.43 6.86
CA PRO A 64 30.22 5.35 6.95
C PRO A 64 28.95 4.64 6.48
N ALA A 65 27.93 4.62 7.35
CA ALA A 65 26.59 4.27 6.95
C ALA A 65 26.20 5.19 5.79
N PHE A 66 26.03 4.62 4.61
CA PHE A 66 25.43 5.28 3.47
C PHE A 66 23.95 5.44 3.79
N THR A 67 23.62 6.43 4.63
CA THR A 67 22.25 6.88 4.82
C THR A 67 21.86 7.56 3.50
N PRO A 68 20.89 7.06 2.73
CA PRO A 68 20.42 7.80 1.58
C PRO A 68 19.91 9.16 2.07
N PRO A 69 20.13 10.26 1.31
CA PRO A 69 19.53 11.54 1.65
C PRO A 69 18.02 11.37 1.77
N ALA A 70 17.44 11.98 2.80
CA ALA A 70 16.01 11.95 3.05
C ALA A 70 15.24 12.25 1.76
N THR A 71 14.36 11.34 1.35
CA THR A 71 13.43 11.55 0.25
C THR A 71 12.64 12.83 0.51
N PRO A 72 12.69 13.84 -0.39
CA PRO A 72 11.83 15.02 -0.26
C PRO A 72 10.37 14.56 -0.38
N GLY A 73 9.61 14.61 0.72
CA GLY A 73 8.20 14.20 0.74
C GLY A 73 7.70 13.61 2.07
N LEU A 74 8.58 13.19 2.97
CA LEU A 74 8.17 12.71 4.31
C LEU A 74 7.91 13.89 5.26
N SER A 75 6.75 14.51 5.09
CA SER A 75 6.01 15.05 6.23
C SER A 75 4.55 14.68 6.04
N THR A 76 4.18 13.50 6.52
CA THR A 76 2.77 13.18 6.75
C THR A 76 2.28 14.14 7.84
N PRO A 77 1.35 15.06 7.55
CA PRO A 77 0.91 16.01 8.56
C PRO A 77 0.14 15.26 9.64
N SER A 78 0.57 15.39 10.89
CA SER A 78 -0.14 14.94 12.10
C SER A 78 -1.31 15.85 12.49
N GLN A 79 -1.74 16.76 11.60
CA GLN A 79 -2.92 17.58 11.85
C GLN A 79 -4.19 16.77 11.57
N PRO A 80 -5.23 16.87 12.43
CA PRO A 80 -6.51 16.23 12.19
C PRO A 80 -7.16 16.87 10.96
N ARG A 81 -6.95 16.25 9.79
CA ARG A 81 -7.62 16.60 8.55
C ARG A 81 -9.07 16.14 8.64
N ARG A 82 -10.00 16.97 8.16
CA ARG A 82 -11.41 16.58 8.08
C ARG A 82 -11.54 15.26 7.28
N PRO A 83 -12.39 14.33 7.73
CA PRO A 83 -12.62 13.08 7.02
C PRO A 83 -13.18 13.36 5.62
N PRO A 84 -12.85 12.53 4.61
CA PRO A 84 -13.41 12.67 3.27
C PRO A 84 -14.94 12.52 3.30
N ARG A 85 -15.63 13.26 2.43
CA ARG A 85 -17.08 13.10 2.24
C ARG A 85 -17.39 11.66 1.83
N SER A 86 -18.41 11.09 2.44
CA SER A 86 -18.87 9.75 2.16
C SER A 86 -20.37 9.76 1.85
N ILE A 87 -20.79 8.90 0.93
CA ILE A 87 -22.16 8.86 0.41
C ILE A 87 -22.63 7.40 0.43
N PRO A 88 -23.77 7.08 1.06
CA PRO A 88 -24.37 5.75 0.95
C PRO A 88 -24.58 5.36 -0.51
N VAL A 89 -24.30 4.11 -0.84
CA VAL A 89 -24.51 3.58 -2.19
C VAL A 89 -25.73 2.67 -2.15
N ASP A 90 -26.76 3.02 -2.92
CA ASP A 90 -27.86 2.13 -3.22
C ASP A 90 -27.72 1.63 -4.67
N THR A 91 -27.19 0.41 -4.81
CA THR A 91 -27.03 -0.25 -6.12
C THR A 91 -28.29 -0.98 -6.59
N SER A 92 -29.37 -1.02 -5.80
CA SER A 92 -30.66 -1.58 -6.22
C SER A 92 -31.40 -0.69 -7.22
N LEU A 93 -31.06 0.60 -7.27
CA LEU A 93 -31.64 1.58 -8.18
C LEU A 93 -30.94 1.51 -9.55
N SER A 94 -31.70 1.24 -10.61
CA SER A 94 -31.19 1.22 -11.98
C SER A 94 -30.75 2.63 -12.40
N THR A 95 -29.44 2.82 -12.61
CA THR A 95 -28.91 4.06 -13.19
C THR A 95 -28.87 3.96 -14.71
N ASN A 96 -29.18 5.07 -15.42
CA ASN A 96 -29.17 5.18 -16.88
C ASN A 96 -27.75 5.14 -17.52
N SER A 97 -26.74 4.75 -16.77
CA SER A 97 -25.34 4.72 -17.21
C SER A 97 -24.99 3.34 -17.79
N PRO A 98 -24.26 3.26 -18.92
CA PRO A 98 -23.77 1.98 -19.45
C PRO A 98 -23.11 1.16 -18.34
N ARG A 99 -23.48 -0.11 -18.21
CA ARG A 99 -22.89 -1.00 -17.20
C ARG A 99 -21.51 -1.43 -17.68
N PRO A 100 -20.47 -1.42 -16.82
CA PRO A 100 -19.19 -2.00 -17.18
C PRO A 100 -19.41 -3.49 -17.51
N GLU A 101 -18.70 -3.97 -18.52
CA GLU A 101 -18.72 -5.38 -18.88
C GLU A 101 -18.10 -6.19 -17.74
N LEU A 102 -18.92 -6.98 -17.06
CA LEU A 102 -18.49 -7.84 -15.97
C LEU A 102 -18.07 -9.20 -16.54
N LEU A 103 -17.09 -9.82 -15.90
CA LEU A 103 -16.74 -11.21 -16.22
C LEU A 103 -17.93 -12.12 -15.85
N GLU A 104 -18.24 -13.09 -16.70
CA GLU A 104 -19.26 -14.11 -16.39
C GLU A 104 -18.89 -14.93 -15.15
N LYS A 105 -17.59 -15.20 -14.98
CA LYS A 105 -17.04 -15.94 -13.85
C LYS A 105 -15.83 -15.21 -13.28
N LEU A 106 -15.79 -15.10 -11.95
CA LEU A 106 -14.65 -14.49 -11.26
C LEU A 106 -13.39 -15.36 -11.39
N PRO A 107 -12.19 -14.73 -11.48
CA PRO A 107 -10.92 -15.42 -11.42
C PRO A 107 -10.75 -16.23 -10.12
N VAL A 108 -9.94 -17.28 -10.20
CA VAL A 108 -9.48 -18.01 -9.01
C VAL A 108 -8.22 -17.31 -8.51
N VAL A 109 -8.19 -17.02 -7.21
CA VAL A 109 -7.04 -16.39 -6.55
C VAL A 109 -6.61 -17.20 -5.34
N GLU A 110 -5.32 -17.19 -5.05
CA GLU A 110 -4.73 -17.82 -3.86
C GLU A 110 -3.70 -16.87 -3.25
N CYS A 111 -3.84 -16.59 -1.95
CA CYS A 111 -2.85 -15.85 -1.19
C CYS A 111 -1.67 -16.77 -0.88
N GLU A 112 -0.52 -16.50 -1.49
CA GLU A 112 0.67 -17.34 -1.37
C GLU A 112 1.40 -17.09 -0.07
N VAL A 113 1.60 -15.81 0.25
CA VAL A 113 2.40 -15.37 1.39
C VAL A 113 1.87 -14.07 1.97
N ARG A 114 2.04 -13.92 3.28
CA ARG A 114 1.79 -12.69 4.01
C ARG A 114 2.93 -12.34 4.95
N ALA A 115 3.33 -11.08 4.98
CA ALA A 115 4.31 -10.56 5.93
C ALA A 115 3.82 -9.29 6.63
N ARG A 116 4.23 -9.11 7.89
CA ARG A 116 4.05 -7.83 8.60
C ARG A 116 5.08 -6.84 8.09
N ILE A 117 4.64 -5.65 7.71
CA ILE A 117 5.51 -4.56 7.29
C ILE A 117 5.53 -3.49 8.39
N PRO A 118 6.66 -3.28 9.08
CA PRO A 118 6.80 -2.18 10.01
C PRO A 118 6.62 -0.83 9.30
N THR A 119 5.83 0.06 9.89
CA THR A 119 5.63 1.43 9.39
C THR A 119 6.31 2.43 10.33
N THR A 120 6.71 3.58 9.80
CA THR A 120 7.34 4.67 10.58
C THR A 120 6.38 5.32 11.59
N THR A 121 5.08 5.17 11.36
CA THR A 121 4.00 5.69 12.22
C THR A 121 3.53 4.67 13.27
N GLY A 122 4.07 3.45 13.25
CA GLY A 122 3.76 2.41 14.22
C GLY A 122 2.46 1.64 13.97
N HIS A 123 1.72 1.97 12.91
CA HIS A 123 0.52 1.24 12.50
C HIS A 123 0.87 -0.18 12.02
N GLU A 124 -0.02 -1.14 12.28
CA GLU A 124 0.15 -2.52 11.84
C GLU A 124 -0.33 -2.67 10.39
N MET A 125 0.63 -2.91 9.49
CA MET A 125 0.40 -3.15 8.08
C MET A 125 0.86 -4.57 7.71
N TRP A 126 0.05 -5.26 6.90
CA TRP A 126 0.31 -6.61 6.42
C TRP A 126 0.25 -6.62 4.89
N LEU A 127 1.30 -7.12 4.26
CA LEU A 127 1.34 -7.30 2.82
C LEU A 127 1.02 -8.75 2.49
N HIS A 128 0.03 -8.95 1.62
CA HIS A 128 -0.36 -10.25 1.07
C HIS A 128 0.00 -10.29 -0.42
N VAL A 129 0.57 -11.41 -0.86
CA VAL A 129 0.86 -11.66 -2.28
C VAL A 129 -0.10 -12.72 -2.79
N TYR A 130 -0.73 -12.46 -3.93
CA TYR A 130 -1.71 -13.31 -4.58
C TYR A 130 -1.22 -13.81 -5.93
N ARG A 131 -1.42 -15.10 -6.18
CA ARG A 131 -1.44 -15.67 -7.53
C ARG A 131 -2.87 -15.84 -8.02
N ASN A 132 -3.00 -15.97 -9.33
CA ASN A 132 -4.28 -16.06 -10.00
C ASN A 132 -4.19 -16.94 -11.26
N ASN A 133 -5.33 -17.21 -11.90
CA ASN A 133 -5.44 -18.03 -13.11
C ASN A 133 -5.70 -17.23 -14.40
N VAL A 134 -5.67 -15.90 -14.36
CA VAL A 134 -5.92 -15.03 -15.52
C VAL A 134 -4.66 -14.42 -16.11
N ASP A 135 -3.62 -14.22 -15.31
CA ASP A 135 -2.31 -13.78 -15.75
C ASP A 135 -1.18 -14.41 -14.92
N THR A 136 0.06 -14.07 -15.26
CA THR A 136 1.27 -14.57 -14.59
C THR A 136 1.81 -13.61 -13.53
N LYS A 137 1.04 -12.57 -13.16
CA LYS A 137 1.50 -11.52 -12.27
C LYS A 137 1.11 -11.82 -10.82
N GLU A 138 1.95 -11.36 -9.92
CA GLU A 138 1.68 -11.35 -8.49
C GLU A 138 0.93 -10.08 -8.12
N HIS A 139 -0.31 -10.19 -7.63
CA HIS A 139 -1.09 -9.05 -7.16
C HIS A 139 -0.96 -8.91 -5.65
N LEU A 140 -1.18 -7.71 -5.12
CA LEU A 140 -0.93 -7.44 -3.71
C LEU A 140 -2.21 -6.99 -3.01
N ALA A 141 -2.35 -7.37 -1.74
CA ALA A 141 -3.27 -6.71 -0.82
C ALA A 141 -2.50 -6.13 0.36
N ILE A 142 -2.60 -4.81 0.53
CA ILE A 142 -2.03 -4.08 1.66
C ILE A 142 -3.14 -3.94 2.71
N VAL A 143 -3.02 -4.65 3.80
CA VAL A 143 -4.05 -4.76 4.84
C VAL A 143 -3.62 -3.98 6.08
N PHE A 144 -4.52 -3.14 6.58
CA PHE A 144 -4.36 -2.33 7.77
C PHE A 144 -5.25 -2.90 8.87
N GLY A 145 -4.66 -3.23 10.01
CA GLY A 145 -5.33 -3.96 11.10
C GLY A 145 -5.08 -5.47 11.07
N SER A 146 -5.72 -6.20 11.99
CA SER A 146 -5.46 -7.63 12.25
C SER A 146 -6.67 -8.55 12.00
N GLN A 147 -7.84 -7.94 11.76
CA GLN A 147 -9.14 -8.59 11.61
C GLN A 147 -9.43 -9.07 10.19
N ILE A 148 -8.79 -8.47 9.18
CA ILE A 148 -8.93 -8.88 7.77
C ILE A 148 -7.90 -9.98 7.50
N ARG A 149 -8.37 -11.16 7.07
CA ARG A 149 -7.53 -12.34 6.87
C ARG A 149 -7.94 -13.08 5.61
N SER A 150 -6.94 -13.57 4.89
CA SER A 150 -7.14 -14.41 3.71
C SER A 150 -7.55 -15.84 4.11
N ARG A 151 -8.63 -16.34 3.52
CA ARG A 151 -9.14 -17.71 3.68
C ARG A 151 -8.18 -18.71 3.07
N SER A 152 -7.70 -18.47 1.85
CA SER A 152 -6.72 -19.33 1.17
C SER A 152 -5.36 -19.36 1.87
N LEU A 153 -4.92 -18.24 2.45
CA LEU A 153 -3.76 -18.21 3.33
C LEU A 153 -4.01 -19.03 4.59
N ASP A 154 -5.17 -18.95 5.21
CA ASP A 154 -5.42 -19.72 6.44
C ASP A 154 -5.80 -21.19 6.20
N ALA A 155 -6.03 -21.61 4.95
CA ALA A 155 -6.26 -23.01 4.62
C ALA A 155 -5.01 -23.87 4.88
N GLU A 156 -5.21 -25.14 5.23
CA GLU A 156 -4.13 -26.13 5.30
C GLU A 156 -3.80 -26.63 3.90
N ARG A 157 -2.50 -26.75 3.60
CA ARG A 157 -2.03 -27.29 2.32
C ARG A 157 -1.57 -28.75 2.50
N PRO A 158 -1.83 -29.65 1.55
CA PRO A 158 -1.39 -31.04 1.64
C PRO A 158 0.13 -31.15 1.83
N GLY A 159 0.57 -31.89 2.85
CA GLY A 159 1.99 -32.08 3.15
C GLY A 159 2.69 -30.88 3.81
N GLU A 160 1.97 -29.82 4.16
CA GLU A 160 2.50 -28.63 4.82
C GLU A 160 2.94 -28.91 6.27
N THR A 161 4.17 -28.52 6.62
CA THR A 161 4.63 -28.51 8.01
C THR A 161 4.20 -27.23 8.74
N GLU A 162 4.23 -27.22 10.07
CA GLU A 162 3.99 -25.98 10.84
C GLU A 162 5.00 -24.87 10.51
N LEU A 163 6.24 -25.22 10.15
CA LEU A 163 7.25 -24.25 9.75
C LEU A 163 6.90 -23.64 8.39
N ASP A 164 6.49 -24.43 7.41
CA ASP A 164 6.05 -23.93 6.10
C ASP A 164 4.88 -22.97 6.25
N ARG A 165 3.90 -23.35 7.09
CA ARG A 165 2.74 -22.55 7.42
C ARG A 165 3.10 -21.21 8.06
N MET A 166 4.05 -21.21 9.00
CA MET A 166 4.56 -19.96 9.59
C MET A 166 5.37 -19.13 8.59
N THR A 167 6.18 -19.78 7.74
CA THR A 167 7.05 -19.13 6.75
C THR A 167 6.24 -18.37 5.71
N ARG A 168 5.14 -18.94 5.22
CA ARG A 168 4.21 -18.22 4.33
C ARG A 168 3.32 -17.21 5.06
N GLY A 169 3.41 -17.11 6.38
CA GLY A 169 2.69 -16.11 7.15
C GLY A 169 1.30 -16.51 7.62
N ALA A 170 0.90 -17.77 7.52
CA ALA A 170 -0.39 -18.29 7.96
C ALA A 170 -0.43 -18.56 9.47
N TYR A 171 -0.22 -17.52 10.28
CA TYR A 171 -0.23 -17.58 11.74
C TYR A 171 -1.09 -16.46 12.36
N VAL A 172 -1.35 -16.58 13.67
CA VAL A 172 -2.00 -15.55 14.49
C VAL A 172 -1.03 -15.04 15.56
N GLY A 173 -1.08 -13.73 15.84
CA GLY A 173 -0.21 -13.06 16.81
C GLY A 173 1.17 -12.72 16.24
N ARG A 174 2.15 -12.52 17.13
CA ARG A 174 3.54 -12.17 16.74
C ARG A 174 4.43 -13.41 16.68
N LEU A 175 5.29 -13.47 15.66
CA LEU A 175 6.38 -14.45 15.64
C LEU A 175 7.47 -14.08 16.64
N PHE A 176 8.14 -15.09 17.17
CA PHE A 176 9.32 -14.97 18.04
C PHE A 176 10.25 -16.16 17.81
N PRO A 177 11.57 -16.02 18.03
CA PRO A 177 12.51 -17.12 17.90
C PRO A 177 12.09 -18.33 18.75
N GLY A 178 12.12 -19.53 18.18
CA GLY A 178 11.72 -20.77 18.86
C GLY A 178 10.21 -21.07 18.85
N ARG A 179 9.40 -20.25 18.17
CA ARG A 179 7.97 -20.55 17.96
C ARG A 179 7.79 -21.84 17.15
N THR A 180 6.98 -22.77 17.64
CA THR A 180 6.76 -24.10 17.02
C THR A 180 5.39 -24.28 16.39
N SER A 181 4.42 -23.39 16.69
CA SER A 181 3.06 -23.51 16.16
C SER A 181 2.53 -22.18 15.62
N SER A 182 1.84 -22.25 14.48
CA SER A 182 1.09 -21.17 13.87
C SER A 182 -0.17 -20.76 14.67
N ARG A 183 -0.68 -21.65 15.53
CA ARG A 183 -1.99 -21.54 16.22
C ARG A 183 -1.90 -21.33 17.75
N ILE A 184 -0.75 -20.88 18.28
CA ILE A 184 -0.52 -20.72 19.73
C ILE A 184 -1.65 -19.99 20.47
N GLU A 185 -2.18 -18.89 19.95
CA GLU A 185 -3.25 -18.13 20.63
C GLU A 185 -4.61 -18.84 20.62
N ALA A 186 -4.84 -19.77 19.68
CA ALA A 186 -6.01 -20.64 19.70
C ALA A 186 -5.84 -21.75 20.74
N ILE A 187 -4.64 -22.35 20.81
CA ILE A 187 -4.27 -23.37 21.80
C ILE A 187 -4.42 -22.83 23.22
N LYS A 188 -3.83 -21.66 23.50
CA LYS A 188 -3.99 -20.97 24.81
C LYS A 188 -5.45 -20.74 25.17
N ARG A 189 -6.29 -20.36 24.20
CA ARG A 189 -7.72 -20.15 24.42
C ARG A 189 -8.45 -21.46 24.74
N SER A 190 -8.15 -22.55 24.03
CA SER A 190 -8.72 -23.87 24.36
C SER A 190 -8.26 -24.40 25.72
N GLU A 191 -7.06 -23.99 26.16
CA GLU A 191 -6.50 -24.33 27.48
C GLU A 191 -6.95 -23.37 28.59
N GLY A 192 -7.84 -22.40 28.30
CA GLY A 192 -8.37 -21.47 29.28
C GLY A 192 -7.38 -20.40 29.76
N ILE A 193 -6.24 -20.23 29.09
CA ILE A 193 -5.23 -19.23 29.44
C ILE A 193 -5.70 -17.84 28.95
N PRO A 194 -5.87 -16.84 29.83
CA PRO A 194 -6.27 -15.50 29.43
C PRO A 194 -5.22 -14.86 28.51
N SER A 195 -5.63 -14.40 27.33
CA SER A 195 -4.77 -13.55 26.50
C SER A 195 -4.63 -12.18 27.18
N LYS A 196 -3.40 -11.67 27.33
CA LYS A 196 -3.15 -10.31 27.86
C LYS A 196 -3.87 -9.31 26.95
N ARG A 197 -5.03 -8.79 27.37
CA ARG A 197 -5.63 -7.62 26.72
C ARG A 197 -4.62 -6.49 26.77
N ARG A 198 -4.39 -5.86 25.61
CA ARG A 198 -3.72 -4.55 25.55
C ARG A 198 -4.59 -3.59 26.39
N PRO A 199 -4.03 -2.70 27.21
CA PRO A 199 -4.85 -1.73 27.92
C PRO A 199 -5.59 -0.89 26.88
N GLU A 200 -6.92 -0.94 26.90
CA GLU A 200 -7.75 0.10 26.29
C GLU A 200 -7.35 1.43 26.93
N PRO A 201 -7.26 2.54 26.18
CA PRO A 201 -7.07 3.85 26.78
C PRO A 201 -8.24 4.09 27.74
N SER A 202 -7.93 4.25 29.03
CA SER A 202 -8.92 4.50 30.07
C SER A 202 -9.72 5.76 29.73
N THR A 203 -11.02 5.59 29.51
CA THR A 203 -12.01 6.66 29.58
C THR A 203 -12.17 7.06 31.05
N ALA A 204 -11.21 7.81 31.57
CA ALA A 204 -11.41 8.65 32.73
C ALA A 204 -11.49 10.09 32.21
N ASP A 205 -12.49 10.81 32.68
CA ASP A 205 -12.81 12.22 32.38
C ASP A 205 -13.74 12.49 31.19
N LEU A 206 -14.98 11.99 31.28
CA LEU A 206 -16.17 12.77 30.92
C LEU A 206 -17.31 12.43 31.89
N ASP A 207 -17.30 13.16 33.00
CA ASP A 207 -18.44 13.36 33.89
C ASP A 207 -19.50 14.22 33.18
N ASN A 208 -20.68 13.66 32.92
CA ASN A 208 -21.95 14.37 33.08
C ASN A 208 -23.17 13.47 32.82
N GLY A 209 -24.09 13.44 33.78
CA GLY A 209 -25.53 13.42 33.48
C GLY A 209 -26.26 12.07 33.56
N LEU A 210 -26.64 11.70 34.78
CA LEU A 210 -27.87 10.99 35.17
C LEU A 210 -28.94 10.80 34.08
N ILE A 211 -29.25 9.55 33.69
CA ILE A 211 -30.63 9.06 33.46
C ILE A 211 -30.69 7.55 33.82
N SER A 212 -31.61 7.19 34.72
CA SER A 212 -31.94 5.83 35.20
C SER A 212 -32.64 4.96 34.13
N PRO A 213 -32.67 3.62 34.27
CA PRO A 213 -33.16 2.72 33.25
C PRO A 213 -34.68 2.53 33.33
N SER A 214 -35.38 2.70 32.21
CA SER A 214 -36.77 2.27 32.05
C SER A 214 -36.86 1.20 30.97
N SER A 215 -37.09 -0.03 31.43
CA SER A 215 -38.05 -1.01 30.92
C SER A 215 -38.18 -1.23 29.41
N ALA A 216 -37.88 -2.49 29.05
CA ALA A 216 -38.14 -3.15 27.79
C ALA A 216 -39.53 -2.87 27.18
N SER A 217 -39.54 -2.61 25.86
CA SER A 217 -40.61 -3.07 24.98
C SER A 217 -40.00 -3.39 23.60
N SER A 218 -40.40 -4.55 23.09
CA SER A 218 -39.94 -5.17 21.87
C SER A 218 -40.36 -4.39 20.64
N GLU A 219 -39.40 -4.03 19.78
CA GLU A 219 -39.65 -3.82 18.35
C GLU A 219 -38.45 -4.33 17.55
N ASN A 220 -38.74 -5.06 16.47
CA ASN A 220 -37.78 -5.58 15.51
C ASN A 220 -37.02 -4.41 14.86
N GLY A 221 -35.84 -4.09 15.39
CA GLY A 221 -34.92 -3.13 14.80
C GLY A 221 -33.80 -3.85 14.09
N ASP A 222 -33.78 -3.72 12.76
CA ASP A 222 -32.63 -4.05 11.92
C ASP A 222 -31.37 -3.43 12.55
N MET A 223 -30.44 -4.26 13.02
CA MET A 223 -29.26 -3.80 13.74
C MET A 223 -28.29 -3.18 12.73
N GLN A 224 -28.58 -1.94 12.31
CA GLN A 224 -27.73 -1.15 11.44
C GLN A 224 -26.39 -0.94 12.14
N THR A 225 -25.41 -1.74 11.72
CA THR A 225 -24.03 -1.56 12.14
C THR A 225 -23.61 -0.15 11.72
N PRO A 226 -23.05 0.69 12.61
CA PRO A 226 -22.56 2.01 12.23
C PRO A 226 -21.63 1.87 11.03
N THR A 227 -21.83 2.66 9.97
CA THR A 227 -21.06 2.51 8.72
C THR A 227 -19.56 2.72 8.93
N SER A 228 -19.16 3.48 9.96
CA SER A 228 -17.76 3.62 10.40
C SER A 228 -17.08 2.30 10.72
N ASP A 229 -17.85 1.29 11.12
CA ASP A 229 -17.36 -0.01 11.55
C ASP A 229 -17.19 -0.98 10.36
N LEU A 230 -17.41 -0.50 9.14
CA LEU A 230 -17.12 -1.25 7.92
C LEU A 230 -15.67 -1.00 7.46
N PRO A 231 -14.95 -2.04 7.01
CA PRO A 231 -13.61 -1.89 6.45
C PRO A 231 -13.58 -0.90 5.29
N LEU A 232 -12.57 -0.02 5.29
CA LEU A 232 -12.31 0.88 4.16
C LEU A 232 -11.48 0.15 3.11
N VAL A 233 -11.94 0.16 1.87
CA VAL A 233 -11.31 -0.57 0.76
C VAL A 233 -10.95 0.38 -0.37
N ARG A 234 -9.79 0.15 -0.98
CA ARG A 234 -9.31 0.88 -2.16
C ARG A 234 -8.86 -0.10 -3.23
N ILE A 235 -9.43 0.00 -4.42
CA ILE A 235 -8.90 -0.72 -5.60
C ILE A 235 -7.94 0.20 -6.35
N HIS A 236 -6.65 -0.11 -6.22
CA HIS A 236 -5.56 0.66 -6.78
C HIS A 236 -4.97 -0.07 -7.99
N SER A 237 -4.88 0.61 -9.12
CA SER A 237 -4.15 0.10 -10.29
C SER A 237 -2.74 0.66 -10.21
N GLU A 238 -1.74 -0.21 -10.32
CA GLU A 238 -0.32 0.14 -10.37
C GLU A 238 -0.05 1.33 -11.29
N CYS A 239 0.72 2.28 -10.79
CA CYS A 239 1.23 3.43 -11.51
C CYS A 239 2.66 3.73 -11.04
N TYR A 240 3.63 3.00 -11.61
CA TYR A 240 5.06 3.12 -11.31
C TYR A 240 5.54 4.57 -11.36
N THR A 241 5.12 5.33 -12.37
CA THR A 241 5.55 6.73 -12.53
C THR A 241 5.07 7.63 -11.39
N GLY A 242 3.82 7.48 -10.95
CA GLY A 242 3.27 8.30 -9.87
C GLY A 242 3.72 7.85 -8.48
N GLU A 243 3.88 6.54 -8.28
CA GLU A 243 4.11 5.94 -6.97
C GLU A 243 5.59 5.84 -6.61
N THR A 244 6.47 5.56 -7.58
CA THR A 244 7.88 5.25 -7.32
C THR A 244 8.82 6.39 -7.70
N VAL A 245 8.52 7.13 -8.76
CA VAL A 245 9.39 8.20 -9.29
C VAL A 245 8.78 9.59 -9.17
N TRP A 246 7.74 9.75 -8.32
CA TRP A 246 7.16 11.04 -7.94
C TRP A 246 6.70 11.91 -9.12
N SER A 247 6.13 11.30 -10.16
CA SER A 247 5.66 12.03 -11.33
C SER A 247 4.54 13.01 -11.00
N ALA A 248 4.68 14.27 -11.43
CA ALA A 248 3.62 15.28 -11.38
C ALA A 248 2.57 15.15 -12.51
N ARG A 249 2.68 14.14 -13.40
CA ARG A 249 1.70 13.93 -14.48
C ARG A 249 0.39 13.31 -14.00
N CYS A 250 0.36 12.75 -12.79
CA CYS A 250 -0.82 12.11 -12.23
C CYS A 250 -0.78 12.15 -10.70
N ASP A 251 -1.95 11.98 -10.08
CA ASP A 251 -2.11 11.95 -8.63
C ASP A 251 -2.08 10.54 -8.02
N CYS A 252 -1.58 9.53 -8.76
CA CYS A 252 -1.66 8.13 -8.32
C CYS A 252 -0.86 7.84 -7.04
N GLY A 253 0.32 8.43 -6.89
CA GLY A 253 1.13 8.30 -5.67
C GLY A 253 0.40 8.87 -4.45
N GLU A 254 -0.14 10.09 -4.57
CA GLU A 254 -0.91 10.72 -3.49
C GLU A 254 -2.16 9.94 -3.10
N GLN A 255 -2.85 9.36 -4.10
CA GLN A 255 -4.03 8.52 -3.84
C GLN A 255 -3.65 7.24 -3.07
N LEU A 256 -2.49 6.65 -3.36
CA LEU A 256 -2.01 5.48 -2.62
C LEU A 256 -1.67 5.86 -1.17
N ASP A 257 -0.93 6.95 -0.98
CA ASP A 257 -0.52 7.46 0.33
C ASP A 257 -1.70 7.88 1.19
N GLU A 258 -2.65 8.64 0.65
CA GLU A 258 -3.85 9.07 1.36
C GLU A 258 -4.76 7.87 1.69
N GLY A 259 -4.86 6.89 0.78
CA GLY A 259 -5.58 5.64 1.05
C GLY A 259 -5.00 4.89 2.24
N ALA A 260 -3.68 4.72 2.26
CA ALA A 260 -2.98 4.09 3.38
C ALA A 260 -3.15 4.88 4.68
N ARG A 261 -3.01 6.21 4.64
CA ARG A 261 -3.20 7.10 5.79
C ARG A 261 -4.60 6.97 6.39
N LEU A 262 -5.64 6.98 5.56
CA LEU A 262 -7.03 6.86 6.00
C LEU A 262 -7.33 5.50 6.62
N MET A 263 -6.79 4.41 6.06
CA MET A 263 -6.99 3.06 6.61
C MET A 263 -6.20 2.81 7.90
N ALA A 264 -5.06 3.48 8.07
CA ALA A 264 -4.22 3.37 9.26
C ALA A 264 -4.75 4.21 10.44
N ASP A 265 -5.58 5.22 10.18
CA ASP A 265 -6.19 6.08 11.19
C ASP A 265 -7.35 5.35 11.90
N PRO A 266 -7.21 4.96 13.18
CA PRO A 266 -8.24 4.21 13.89
C PRO A 266 -9.50 5.03 14.17
N THR A 267 -9.42 6.37 14.11
CA THR A 267 -10.60 7.24 14.29
C THR A 267 -11.48 7.23 13.05
N PHE A 268 -10.88 7.10 11.86
CA PHE A 268 -11.59 7.07 10.59
C PHE A 268 -11.93 5.65 10.11
N SER A 269 -11.08 4.68 10.46
CA SER A 269 -11.20 3.28 10.06
C SER A 269 -10.95 2.36 11.26
N PRO A 270 -11.86 2.32 12.24
CA PRO A 270 -11.73 1.46 13.42
C PRO A 270 -11.66 -0.04 13.03
N SER A 271 -12.36 -0.42 11.97
CA SER A 271 -12.31 -1.74 11.35
C SER A 271 -11.16 -1.92 10.35
N GLY A 272 -10.17 -1.03 10.35
CA GLY A 272 -9.03 -1.08 9.44
C GLY A 272 -9.44 -1.02 7.98
N GLY A 273 -8.64 -1.59 7.09
CA GLY A 273 -8.93 -1.53 5.67
C GLY A 273 -7.97 -2.34 4.80
N ALA A 274 -8.26 -2.37 3.50
CA ALA A 274 -7.42 -3.05 2.53
C ALA A 274 -7.28 -2.23 1.23
N ILE A 275 -6.04 -2.10 0.76
CA ILE A 275 -5.74 -1.65 -0.60
C ILE A 275 -5.48 -2.89 -1.45
N ILE A 276 -6.36 -3.15 -2.41
CA ILE A 276 -6.14 -4.16 -3.44
C ILE A 276 -5.31 -3.49 -4.53
N TYR A 277 -4.04 -3.86 -4.60
CA TYR A 277 -3.08 -3.31 -5.53
C TYR A 277 -2.93 -4.25 -6.73
N LEU A 278 -3.55 -3.85 -7.83
CA LEU A 278 -3.57 -4.62 -9.06
C LEU A 278 -2.45 -4.17 -10.00
N ARG A 279 -1.58 -5.11 -10.40
CA ARG A 279 -0.44 -4.88 -11.31
C ARG A 279 -0.85 -4.77 -12.79
N GLN A 280 -1.68 -3.76 -13.05
CA GLN A 280 -2.26 -3.45 -14.36
C GLN A 280 -1.90 -2.02 -14.77
N GLU A 281 -0.60 -1.76 -14.85
CA GLU A 281 0.00 -0.50 -15.28
C GLU A 281 -0.59 0.02 -16.60
N GLY A 282 -0.68 1.35 -16.73
CA GLY A 282 -1.09 2.02 -17.96
C GLY A 282 -2.56 1.81 -18.31
N ARG A 283 -3.42 1.44 -17.36
CA ARG A 283 -4.79 0.94 -17.64
C ARG A 283 -4.80 -0.38 -18.42
N GLY A 284 -3.86 -1.25 -18.10
CA GLY A 284 -3.75 -2.59 -18.68
C GLY A 284 -2.84 -2.70 -19.91
N ILE A 285 -2.38 -1.60 -20.49
CA ILE A 285 -1.48 -1.61 -21.66
C ILE A 285 0.01 -1.80 -21.28
N GLY A 286 0.35 -1.65 -19.99
CA GLY A 286 1.72 -1.77 -19.49
C GLY A 286 2.55 -0.49 -19.53
N LEU A 287 3.71 -0.52 -18.87
CA LEU A 287 4.58 0.65 -18.67
C LEU A 287 5.18 1.18 -19.98
N GLY A 288 5.69 0.30 -20.84
CA GLY A 288 6.33 0.72 -22.10
C GLY A 288 5.37 1.49 -23.01
N GLU A 289 4.15 1.01 -23.17
CA GLU A 289 3.12 1.67 -23.96
C GLU A 289 2.62 2.98 -23.32
N LYS A 290 2.54 3.02 -21.99
CA LYS A 290 2.26 4.27 -21.25
C LYS A 290 3.30 5.35 -21.52
N LEU A 291 4.59 4.99 -21.54
CA LEU A 291 5.67 5.95 -21.82
C LEU A 291 5.63 6.44 -23.29
N LYS A 292 5.25 5.57 -24.25
CA LYS A 292 4.98 6.02 -25.62
C LYS A 292 3.81 7.01 -25.67
N ALA A 293 2.74 6.74 -24.94
CA ALA A 293 1.59 7.65 -24.86
C ALA A 293 1.97 9.00 -24.24
N TYR A 294 2.89 9.02 -23.26
CA TYR A 294 3.48 10.24 -22.72
C TYR A 294 4.25 11.04 -23.76
N ASN A 295 5.09 10.40 -24.57
CA ASN A 295 5.81 11.08 -25.64
C ASN A 295 4.83 11.72 -26.65
N LEU A 296 3.72 11.03 -26.98
CA LEU A 296 2.69 11.59 -27.86
C LEU A 296 1.95 12.78 -27.22
N GLN A 297 1.74 12.74 -25.91
CA GLN A 297 1.13 13.85 -25.17
C GLN A 297 2.04 15.08 -25.15
N ASP A 298 3.35 14.86 -24.99
CA ASP A 298 4.35 15.93 -25.02
C ASP A 298 4.46 16.56 -26.44
N LEU A 299 4.06 15.82 -27.47
CA LEU A 299 3.88 16.33 -28.84
C LEU A 299 2.54 17.06 -29.06
N GLY A 300 1.72 17.23 -28.01
CA GLY A 300 0.49 18.02 -28.03
C GLY A 300 -0.81 17.22 -28.03
N ASN A 301 -0.76 15.89 -28.16
CA ASN A 301 -1.97 15.06 -28.17
C ASN A 301 -2.59 14.98 -26.77
N ASP A 302 -3.91 14.80 -26.68
CA ASP A 302 -4.53 14.44 -25.41
C ASP A 302 -4.37 12.94 -25.07
N THR A 303 -4.68 12.55 -23.84
CA THR A 303 -4.52 11.15 -23.39
C THR A 303 -5.34 10.15 -24.20
N TYR A 304 -6.52 10.56 -24.68
CA TYR A 304 -7.36 9.70 -25.50
C TYR A 304 -6.79 9.57 -26.91
N GLU A 305 -6.41 10.69 -27.55
CA GLU A 305 -5.78 10.71 -28.87
C GLU A 305 -4.50 9.88 -28.91
N ALA A 306 -3.63 10.02 -27.91
CA ALA A 306 -2.41 9.23 -27.78
C ALA A 306 -2.70 7.72 -27.75
N ASN A 307 -3.73 7.28 -27.01
CA ASN A 307 -4.11 5.87 -26.97
C ASN A 307 -4.69 5.39 -28.31
N VAL A 308 -5.51 6.20 -28.98
CA VAL A 308 -6.04 5.88 -30.32
C VAL A 308 -4.91 5.74 -31.34
N MET A 309 -3.91 6.63 -31.32
CA MET A 309 -2.73 6.55 -32.20
C MET A 309 -1.94 5.25 -31.97
N LEU A 310 -1.85 4.80 -30.72
CA LEU A 310 -1.20 3.55 -30.35
C LEU A 310 -2.10 2.31 -30.53
N ARG A 311 -3.35 2.49 -31.01
CA ARG A 311 -4.36 1.44 -31.20
C ARG A 311 -4.72 0.69 -29.91
N HIS A 312 -4.63 1.37 -28.78
CA HIS A 312 -4.99 0.83 -27.48
C HIS A 312 -6.45 1.14 -27.15
N PRO A 313 -7.16 0.26 -26.42
CA PRO A 313 -8.45 0.60 -25.85
C PRO A 313 -8.31 1.74 -24.81
N ALA A 314 -9.38 2.50 -24.58
CA ALA A 314 -9.36 3.59 -23.59
C ALA A 314 -9.14 3.11 -22.15
N ASP A 315 -9.54 1.86 -21.86
CA ASP A 315 -9.32 1.16 -20.60
C ASP A 315 -9.38 -0.36 -20.84
N ALA A 316 -8.27 -1.08 -20.64
CA ALA A 316 -8.22 -2.54 -20.79
C ALA A 316 -8.34 -3.28 -19.45
N ARG A 317 -8.65 -2.57 -18.36
CA ARG A 317 -8.63 -3.16 -17.02
C ARG A 317 -9.86 -4.01 -16.76
N SER A 318 -9.65 -5.09 -16.02
CA SER A 318 -10.72 -5.86 -15.39
C SER A 318 -10.60 -5.77 -13.87
N TYR A 319 -11.74 -5.68 -13.18
CA TYR A 319 -11.81 -5.61 -11.72
C TYR A 319 -12.28 -6.91 -11.08
N GLY A 320 -12.62 -7.95 -11.85
CA GLY A 320 -13.03 -9.24 -11.29
C GLY A 320 -11.95 -9.88 -10.41
N LEU A 321 -10.67 -9.65 -10.73
CA LEU A 321 -9.57 -10.09 -9.87
C LEU A 321 -9.59 -9.40 -8.49
N ALA A 322 -9.95 -8.11 -8.44
CA ALA A 322 -10.12 -7.41 -7.17
C ALA A 322 -11.29 -7.98 -6.36
N THR A 323 -12.43 -8.26 -7.00
CA THR A 323 -13.57 -8.90 -6.34
C THR A 323 -13.17 -10.25 -5.73
N ALA A 324 -12.47 -11.10 -6.49
CA ALA A 324 -12.00 -12.39 -6.00
C ALA A 324 -11.03 -12.25 -4.80
N MET A 325 -10.10 -11.29 -4.84
CA MET A 325 -9.20 -11.02 -3.71
C MET A 325 -9.95 -10.52 -2.47
N LEU A 326 -10.99 -9.70 -2.64
CA LEU A 326 -11.82 -9.24 -1.52
C LEU A 326 -12.59 -10.40 -0.88
N MET A 327 -13.14 -11.31 -1.67
CA MET A 327 -13.79 -12.53 -1.18
C MET A 327 -12.83 -13.41 -0.39
N ASP A 328 -11.60 -13.58 -0.89
CA ASP A 328 -10.59 -14.34 -0.18
C ASP A 328 -10.20 -13.68 1.16
N LEU A 329 -10.14 -12.34 1.22
CA LEU A 329 -9.93 -11.58 2.46
C LEU A 329 -11.14 -11.57 3.42
N GLY A 330 -12.24 -12.23 3.06
CA GLY A 330 -13.47 -12.27 3.85
C GLY A 330 -14.23 -10.94 3.90
N LEU A 331 -14.08 -10.12 2.86
CA LEU A 331 -14.78 -8.83 2.68
C LEU A 331 -15.99 -8.94 1.74
N ASP A 332 -16.47 -10.16 1.52
CA ASP A 332 -17.66 -10.53 0.78
C ASP A 332 -18.92 -10.60 1.66
N GLY A 333 -20.07 -10.81 1.02
CA GLY A 333 -21.36 -11.00 1.68
C GLY A 333 -22.01 -9.71 2.18
N GLU A 334 -23.03 -9.88 3.03
CA GLU A 334 -23.98 -8.80 3.36
C GLU A 334 -23.41 -7.69 4.25
N ARG A 335 -22.32 -7.91 4.99
CA ARG A 335 -21.72 -6.86 5.81
C ARG A 335 -21.29 -5.66 4.95
N GLY A 336 -20.69 -5.96 3.80
CA GLY A 336 -20.22 -4.98 2.84
C GLY A 336 -19.02 -4.14 3.32
N ILE A 337 -18.65 -3.19 2.46
CA ILE A 337 -17.43 -2.38 2.58
C ILE A 337 -17.72 -0.89 2.34
N ARG A 338 -16.80 -0.03 2.78
CA ARG A 338 -16.71 1.36 2.33
C ARG A 338 -15.67 1.45 1.22
N LEU A 339 -16.06 1.88 0.03
CA LEU A 339 -15.18 1.92 -1.14
C LEU A 339 -14.64 3.34 -1.38
N LEU A 340 -13.32 3.51 -1.27
CA LEU A 340 -12.61 4.76 -1.52
C LEU A 340 -12.37 4.98 -3.02
N THR A 341 -13.33 5.60 -3.71
CA THR A 341 -13.30 5.81 -5.16
C THR A 341 -14.12 7.02 -5.61
N ASN A 342 -13.68 7.63 -6.73
CA ASN A 342 -14.49 8.58 -7.49
C ASN A 342 -14.96 8.01 -8.83
N ASN A 343 -14.50 6.81 -9.21
CA ASN A 343 -14.94 6.17 -10.43
C ASN A 343 -16.25 5.40 -10.14
N PRO A 344 -17.40 5.78 -10.71
CA PRO A 344 -18.66 5.06 -10.51
C PRO A 344 -18.65 3.66 -11.12
N ASP A 345 -17.88 3.43 -12.19
CA ASP A 345 -17.75 2.11 -12.82
C ASP A 345 -16.99 1.14 -11.92
N LYS A 346 -16.01 1.64 -11.13
CA LYS A 346 -15.34 0.82 -10.11
C LYS A 346 -16.30 0.34 -9.03
N VAL A 347 -17.30 1.15 -8.65
CA VAL A 347 -18.28 0.74 -7.64
C VAL A 347 -19.02 -0.50 -8.13
N ARG A 348 -19.57 -0.44 -9.34
CA ARG A 348 -20.32 -1.55 -9.96
C ARG A 348 -19.44 -2.76 -10.26
N ALA A 349 -18.23 -2.52 -10.77
CA ALA A 349 -17.32 -3.61 -11.15
C ALA A 349 -16.78 -4.39 -9.94
N VAL A 350 -16.62 -3.73 -8.78
CA VAL A 350 -16.16 -4.39 -7.54
C VAL A 350 -17.23 -5.28 -6.93
N GLU A 351 -18.51 -4.92 -7.05
CA GLU A 351 -19.59 -5.75 -6.51
C GLU A 351 -19.59 -7.16 -7.13
N GLY A 352 -19.12 -7.29 -8.37
CA GLY A 352 -19.02 -8.56 -9.08
C GLY A 352 -20.34 -8.95 -9.77
N PRO A 353 -20.32 -10.00 -10.61
CA PRO A 353 -21.47 -10.41 -11.42
C PRO A 353 -22.65 -10.90 -10.58
N ALA A 354 -22.39 -11.51 -9.41
CA ALA A 354 -23.41 -12.01 -8.50
C ALA A 354 -23.54 -11.17 -7.22
N ARG A 355 -22.97 -9.95 -7.22
CA ARG A 355 -22.93 -9.06 -6.04
C ARG A 355 -22.22 -9.70 -4.84
N GLU A 356 -21.12 -10.39 -5.12
CA GLU A 356 -20.27 -11.06 -4.14
C GLU A 356 -19.74 -10.10 -3.06
N VAL A 357 -19.50 -8.84 -3.44
CA VAL A 357 -19.11 -7.77 -2.52
C VAL A 357 -20.20 -6.70 -2.50
N VAL A 358 -20.61 -6.25 -1.32
CA VAL A 358 -21.60 -5.17 -1.20
C VAL A 358 -20.88 -3.85 -0.87
N VAL A 359 -21.02 -2.84 -1.73
CA VAL A 359 -20.52 -1.49 -1.42
C VAL A 359 -21.62 -0.74 -0.67
N ARG A 360 -21.46 -0.54 0.64
CA ARG A 360 -22.43 0.18 1.48
C ARG A 360 -22.28 1.70 1.37
N GLU A 361 -21.04 2.15 1.22
CA GLU A 361 -20.70 3.55 1.20
C GLU A 361 -19.57 3.82 0.22
N ARG A 362 -19.68 4.90 -0.55
CA ARG A 362 -18.61 5.43 -1.38
C ARG A 362 -17.95 6.57 -0.63
N VAL A 363 -16.65 6.43 -0.38
CA VAL A 363 -15.82 7.49 0.20
C VAL A 363 -15.09 8.21 -0.92
N ALA A 364 -15.16 9.54 -0.94
CA ALA A 364 -14.53 10.34 -1.99
C ALA A 364 -13.01 10.42 -1.81
N MET A 365 -12.27 10.20 -2.90
CA MET A 365 -10.83 10.38 -2.96
C MET A 365 -10.50 11.74 -3.58
N VAL A 366 -10.70 12.82 -2.84
CA VAL A 366 -10.47 14.18 -3.36
C VAL A 366 -8.96 14.47 -3.41
N PRO A 367 -8.42 15.00 -4.52
CA PRO A 367 -7.02 15.40 -4.64
C PRO A 367 -6.57 16.29 -3.49
N LEU A 368 -5.33 16.11 -3.05
CA LEU A 368 -4.85 16.81 -1.86
C LEU A 368 -4.69 18.33 -2.10
N ALA A 369 -4.25 18.70 -3.31
CA ALA A 369 -4.19 20.09 -3.74
C ALA A 369 -5.56 20.78 -3.60
N TRP A 370 -6.64 20.11 -3.99
CA TRP A 370 -7.99 20.69 -3.92
C TRP A 370 -8.47 20.82 -2.46
N LYS A 371 -8.23 19.80 -1.63
CA LYS A 371 -8.59 19.84 -0.19
C LYS A 371 -7.89 20.96 0.57
N THR A 372 -6.70 21.36 0.14
CA THR A 372 -5.83 22.29 0.89
C THR A 372 -5.69 23.65 0.22
N GLY A 373 -6.39 23.89 -0.89
CA GLY A 373 -6.25 25.13 -1.67
C GLY A 373 -4.84 25.30 -2.24
N GLY A 374 -4.22 24.19 -2.68
CA GLY A 374 -2.89 24.17 -3.29
C GLY A 374 -1.72 24.23 -2.33
N LYS A 375 -1.95 24.26 -1.01
CA LYS A 375 -0.88 24.32 0.01
C LYS A 375 -0.10 23.02 0.14
N GLN A 376 -0.75 21.89 -0.15
CA GLN A 376 -0.16 20.56 -0.08
C GLN A 376 -0.57 19.75 -1.30
N GLY A 377 0.27 18.80 -1.64
CA GLY A 377 0.06 17.89 -2.74
C GLY A 377 0.51 18.40 -4.10
N ILE A 378 0.32 17.59 -5.13
CA ILE A 378 0.79 17.87 -6.49
C ILE A 378 -0.08 18.98 -7.08
N ASN A 379 0.56 20.10 -7.43
CA ASN A 379 -0.06 21.21 -8.10
C ASN A 379 0.76 21.52 -9.36
N SER A 380 0.26 21.08 -10.52
CA SER A 380 0.87 21.29 -11.82
C SER A 380 -0.16 21.31 -12.93
N GLU A 381 0.19 21.88 -14.09
CA GLU A 381 -0.71 21.91 -15.24
C GLU A 381 -1.00 20.49 -15.78
N GLU A 382 0.00 19.60 -15.70
CA GLU A 382 -0.15 18.22 -16.17
C GLU A 382 -1.15 17.43 -15.33
N VAL A 383 -1.11 17.56 -14.00
CA VAL A 383 -2.07 16.86 -13.13
C VAL A 383 -3.48 17.42 -13.30
N GLU A 384 -3.65 18.72 -13.49
CA GLU A 384 -4.96 19.33 -13.72
C GLU A 384 -5.55 18.90 -15.07
N LYS A 385 -4.75 18.85 -16.14
CA LYS A 385 -5.18 18.30 -17.45
C LYS A 385 -5.56 16.81 -17.36
N TYR A 386 -4.85 16.05 -16.54
CA TYR A 386 -5.16 14.65 -16.28
C TYR A 386 -6.47 14.49 -15.49
N LEU A 387 -6.69 15.31 -14.47
CA LEU A 387 -7.90 15.30 -13.65
C LEU A 387 -9.13 15.76 -14.45
N SER A 388 -9.01 16.78 -15.29
CA SER A 388 -10.09 17.21 -16.18
C SER A 388 -10.50 16.09 -17.13
N THR A 389 -9.53 15.39 -17.72
CA THR A 389 -9.78 14.22 -18.58
C THR A 389 -10.55 13.12 -17.83
N LYS A 390 -10.23 12.85 -16.55
CA LYS A 390 -10.97 11.88 -15.72
C LYS A 390 -12.44 12.29 -15.51
N ILE A 391 -12.69 13.58 -15.33
CA ILE A 391 -14.03 14.13 -15.10
C ILE A 391 -14.83 14.12 -16.40
N GLU A 392 -14.30 14.74 -17.45
CA GLU A 392 -15.00 14.98 -18.71
C GLU A 392 -15.19 13.69 -19.51
N LYS A 393 -14.13 12.90 -19.68
CA LYS A 393 -14.15 11.71 -20.55
C LYS A 393 -14.52 10.43 -19.79
N PHE A 394 -14.12 10.32 -18.52
CA PHE A 394 -14.35 9.11 -17.70
C PHE A 394 -15.37 9.31 -16.58
N LYS A 395 -16.12 10.41 -16.58
CA LYS A 395 -17.27 10.68 -15.69
C LYS A 395 -16.98 10.45 -14.20
N HIS A 396 -15.76 10.75 -13.76
CA HIS A 396 -15.41 10.62 -12.34
C HIS A 396 -16.20 11.63 -11.50
N MET A 397 -16.71 11.17 -10.35
CA MET A 397 -17.47 11.96 -9.38
C MET A 397 -16.52 12.81 -8.51
N LEU A 398 -15.78 13.70 -9.16
CA LEU A 398 -14.94 14.70 -8.53
C LEU A 398 -15.60 16.05 -8.69
N ASP A 399 -15.78 16.77 -7.59
CA ASP A 399 -16.18 18.17 -7.59
C ASP A 399 -15.05 18.99 -6.97
N GLN A 400 -14.79 20.18 -7.53
CA GLN A 400 -13.77 21.11 -7.03
C GLN A 400 -14.21 21.81 -5.72
N LYS A 401 -15.44 21.54 -5.21
CA LYS A 401 -16.08 22.29 -4.12
C LYS A 401 -16.36 21.53 -2.81
#